data_AF-A0A2M7I7Y6-F1
#
_entry.id   AF-A0A2M7I7Y6-F1
#
_cell.length_a   1.000
_cell.length_b   1.000
_cell.length_c   1.000
_cell.angle_alpha   90.00
_cell.angle_beta   90.00
_cell.angle_gamma   90.00
#
_symmetry.space_group_name_H-M   'P 1'
#
loop_
_entity.id
_entity.type
_entity.pdbx_description
1 polymer ?
#
loop_
_entity_poly.entity_id
_entity_poly.type
_entity_poly.pdbx_seq_one_letter_code
_entity_poly.pdbx_strand_id
1 'polypeptide(L)'
;MSLHPDFPSSPYAELLPDQRWFPAAEELRSTAYEKLLPPLVAKIRSEVSAWRADSYVGASETSRALLNWWFETEHLVEQADGTLSPFRYYFAQREAVETVIWLHDVRKVRDK
;
A
#
# COMPACT_ATOMS: atom_id res chain seq x y z
N MET A 1 -13.54 2.25 19.03
CA MET A 1 -13.16 2.68 17.67
C MET A 1 -12.84 1.42 16.88
N SER A 2 -13.56 1.15 15.80
CA SER A 2 -13.51 -0.16 15.15
C SER A 2 -12.41 -0.23 14.08
N LEU A 3 -11.40 -1.04 14.39
CA LEU A 3 -10.56 -1.67 13.37
C LEU A 3 -11.42 -2.70 12.63
N HIS A 4 -11.14 -2.89 11.34
CA HIS A 4 -11.81 -3.92 10.56
C HIS A 4 -11.54 -5.32 11.20
N PRO A 5 -12.51 -6.24 11.23
CA PRO A 5 -12.30 -7.58 11.80
C PRO A 5 -11.12 -8.32 11.19
N ASP A 6 -10.95 -8.19 9.87
CA ASP A 6 -9.85 -8.82 9.11
C ASP A 6 -8.59 -7.94 9.03
N PHE A 7 -8.44 -6.96 9.91
CA PHE A 7 -7.23 -6.13 9.92
C PHE A 7 -6.00 -6.99 10.30
N PRO A 8 -4.94 -7.02 9.48
CA PRO A 8 -3.79 -7.89 9.70
C PRO A 8 -3.02 -7.52 10.98
N SER A 9 -2.54 -8.54 11.69
CA SER A 9 -1.66 -8.37 12.86
C SER A 9 -0.20 -8.15 12.49
N SER A 10 0.21 -8.59 11.29
CA SER A 10 1.57 -8.42 10.78
C SER A 10 1.72 -7.07 10.07
N PRO A 11 2.73 -6.25 10.42
CA PRO A 11 2.99 -4.98 9.72
C PRO A 11 3.51 -5.18 8.29
N TYR A 12 3.90 -6.42 7.94
CA TYR A 12 4.39 -6.80 6.62
C TYR A 12 3.29 -7.35 5.71
N ALA A 13 2.11 -7.65 6.25
CA ALA A 13 1.00 -8.16 5.44
C ALA A 13 0.40 -7.05 4.60
N GLU A 14 0.01 -7.38 3.38
CA GLU A 14 -0.72 -6.47 2.52
C GLU A 14 -2.05 -6.07 3.18
N LEU A 15 -2.29 -4.77 3.26
CA LEU A 15 -3.51 -4.19 3.83
C LEU A 15 -4.44 -3.77 2.71
N LEU A 16 -5.60 -4.44 2.61
CA LEU A 16 -6.59 -4.10 1.59
C LEU A 16 -7.16 -2.68 1.80
N PRO A 17 -7.64 -2.01 0.75
CA PRO A 17 -8.19 -0.65 0.87
C PRO A 17 -9.38 -0.51 1.84
N ASP A 18 -10.20 -1.54 1.94
CA ASP A 18 -11.39 -1.65 2.78
C ASP A 18 -11.07 -2.03 4.23
N GLN A 19 -10.01 -2.81 4.44
CA GLN A 19 -9.44 -3.15 5.75
C GLN A 19 -8.76 -1.93 6.38
N ARG A 20 -9.55 -1.11 7.07
CA ARG A 20 -9.04 0.11 7.70
C ARG A 20 -9.82 0.51 8.93
N TRP A 21 -9.17 1.34 9.73
CA TRP A 21 -9.79 2.06 10.82
C TRP A 21 -10.93 2.96 10.34
N PHE A 22 -11.99 3.04 11.14
CA PHE A 22 -13.17 3.82 10.87
C PHE A 22 -13.55 4.68 12.10
N PRO A 23 -13.78 6.00 11.94
CA PRO A 23 -14.08 6.94 13.04
C PRO A 23 -15.54 6.84 13.55
N ALA A 24 -16.11 5.63 13.61
CA ALA A 24 -17.45 5.38 14.15
C ALA A 24 -17.55 3.90 14.59
N ALA A 25 -18.73 3.46 15.00
CA ALA A 25 -18.99 2.05 15.30
C ALA A 25 -19.01 1.22 13.99
N GLU A 26 -18.64 -0.06 14.04
CA GLU A 26 -18.49 -0.91 12.85
C GLU A 26 -19.81 -1.09 12.10
N GLU A 27 -20.92 -1.11 12.83
CA GLU A 27 -22.29 -1.22 12.32
C GLU A 27 -22.66 -0.06 11.39
N LEU A 28 -21.97 1.08 11.52
CA LEU A 28 -22.17 2.27 10.70
C LEU A 28 -21.29 2.29 9.44
N ARG A 29 -20.42 1.28 9.22
CA ARG A 29 -19.53 1.24 8.06
C ARG A 29 -20.33 1.32 6.77
N SER A 30 -21.32 0.46 6.55
CA SER A 30 -22.09 0.44 5.29
C SER A 30 -22.82 1.75 4.95
N THR A 31 -23.17 2.58 5.94
CA THR A 31 -24.02 3.77 5.74
C THR A 31 -23.28 5.11 5.89
N ALA A 32 -22.19 5.15 6.66
CA ALA A 32 -21.44 6.37 6.94
C ALA A 32 -19.99 6.36 6.40
N TYR A 33 -19.52 5.26 5.81
CA TYR A 33 -18.17 5.14 5.25
C TYR A 33 -17.82 6.27 4.28
N GLU A 34 -18.64 6.51 3.27
CA GLU A 34 -18.37 7.57 2.28
C GLU A 34 -18.42 8.99 2.88
N LYS A 35 -19.16 9.19 3.97
CA LYS A 35 -19.35 10.51 4.60
C LYS A 35 -18.22 10.89 5.54
N LEU A 36 -17.56 9.90 6.15
CA LEU A 36 -16.58 10.11 7.21
C LEU A 36 -15.14 10.01 6.73
N LEU A 37 -14.93 9.61 5.48
CA LEU A 37 -13.62 9.31 4.95
C LEU A 37 -13.20 10.31 3.87
N PRO A 38 -11.94 10.77 3.88
CA PRO A 38 -11.43 11.60 2.79
C PRO A 38 -11.57 10.84 1.46
N PRO A 39 -12.41 11.31 0.51
CA PRO A 39 -12.80 10.53 -0.66
C PRO A 39 -11.60 10.27 -1.58
N LEU A 40 -10.66 11.23 -1.65
CA LEU A 40 -9.45 11.09 -2.44
C LEU A 40 -8.54 9.96 -1.92
N VAL A 41 -8.39 9.83 -0.60
CA VAL A 41 -7.56 8.77 -0.01
C VAL A 41 -8.15 7.39 -0.28
N ALA A 42 -9.48 7.24 -0.13
CA ALA A 42 -10.16 5.98 -0.45
C ALA A 42 -9.95 5.58 -1.91
N LYS A 43 -10.12 6.53 -2.83
CA LYS A 43 -9.95 6.29 -4.27
C LYS A 43 -8.51 5.91 -4.64
N ILE A 44 -7.53 6.66 -4.14
CA ILE A 44 -6.11 6.38 -4.42
C ILE A 44 -5.71 4.98 -3.95
N ARG A 45 -6.08 4.60 -2.72
CA ARG A 45 -5.74 3.26 -2.21
C ARG A 45 -6.34 2.14 -3.06
N SER A 46 -7.58 2.28 -3.51
CA SER A 46 -8.20 1.32 -4.41
C SER A 46 -7.50 1.25 -5.77
N GLU A 47 -7.18 2.38 -6.39
CA GLU A 47 -6.49 2.41 -7.69
C GLU A 47 -5.04 1.88 -7.60
N VAL A 48 -4.32 2.19 -6.52
CA VAL A 48 -2.96 1.67 -6.28
C VAL A 48 -2.97 0.16 -6.01
N SER A 49 -3.94 -0.34 -5.23
CA SER A 49 -4.09 -1.78 -4.99
C SER A 49 -4.36 -2.56 -6.28
N ALA A 50 -5.27 -2.06 -7.14
CA ALA A 50 -5.52 -2.65 -8.45
C ALA A 50 -4.27 -2.60 -9.35
N TRP A 51 -3.59 -1.45 -9.40
CA TRP A 51 -2.37 -1.27 -10.19
C TRP A 51 -1.23 -2.20 -9.76
N ARG A 52 -1.08 -2.46 -8.45
CA ARG A 52 -0.14 -3.45 -7.91
C ARG A 52 -0.51 -4.87 -8.37
N ALA A 53 -1.78 -5.25 -8.26
CA ALA A 53 -2.27 -6.56 -8.70
C ALA A 53 -2.03 -6.79 -10.20
N ASP A 54 -2.12 -5.74 -11.01
CA ASP A 54 -1.83 -5.75 -12.44
C ASP A 54 -0.32 -5.67 -12.77
N SER A 55 0.57 -5.98 -11.81
CA SER A 55 2.03 -5.98 -12.02
C SER A 55 2.59 -4.65 -12.52
N TYR A 56 2.03 -3.55 -12.00
CA TYR A 56 2.48 -2.17 -12.25
C TYR A 56 2.34 -1.71 -13.71
N VAL A 57 1.32 -2.17 -14.43
CA VAL A 57 1.02 -1.75 -15.81
C VAL A 57 0.94 -0.23 -15.94
N GLY A 58 1.53 0.31 -17.01
CA GLY A 58 1.50 1.74 -17.34
C GLY A 58 2.59 2.59 -16.66
N ALA A 59 3.37 2.03 -15.74
CA ALA A 59 4.59 2.69 -15.27
C ALA A 59 5.76 2.51 -16.26
N SER A 60 6.77 3.37 -16.14
CA SER A 60 8.01 3.23 -16.88
C SER A 60 8.70 1.90 -16.58
N GLU A 61 9.53 1.42 -17.52
CA GLU A 61 10.28 0.17 -17.33
C GLU A 61 11.17 0.23 -16.10
N THR A 62 11.80 1.38 -15.84
CA THR A 62 12.63 1.62 -14.66
C THR A 62 11.83 1.52 -13.37
N SER A 63 10.68 2.21 -13.26
CA SER A 63 9.83 2.13 -12.07
C SER A 63 9.36 0.69 -11.81
N ARG A 64 8.93 -0.01 -12.86
CA ARG A 64 8.51 -1.41 -12.74
C ARG A 64 9.66 -2.30 -12.28
N ALA A 65 10.86 -2.14 -12.82
CA ALA A 65 12.03 -2.91 -12.40
C ALA A 65 12.38 -2.66 -10.94
N LEU A 66 12.38 -1.40 -10.49
CA LEU A 66 12.68 -1.02 -9.11
C LEU A 66 11.63 -1.54 -8.12
N LEU A 67 10.34 -1.45 -8.45
CA LEU A 67 9.26 -1.96 -7.59
C LEU A 67 9.36 -3.47 -7.40
N ASN A 68 9.60 -4.22 -8.48
CA ASN A 68 9.81 -5.67 -8.39
C ASN A 68 11.08 -6.01 -7.60
N TRP A 69 12.16 -5.25 -7.79
CA TRP A 69 13.38 -5.42 -7.01
C TRP A 69 13.10 -5.19 -5.53
N TRP A 70 12.47 -4.08 -5.15
CA TRP A 70 12.27 -3.74 -3.73
C TRP A 70 11.26 -4.65 -3.02
N PHE A 71 10.17 -5.05 -3.67
CA PHE A 71 9.05 -5.68 -2.98
C PHE A 71 8.82 -7.16 -3.30
N GLU A 72 9.31 -7.63 -4.44
CA GLU A 72 9.10 -9.01 -4.90
C GLU A 72 10.40 -9.85 -4.93
N THR A 73 11.52 -9.24 -4.52
CA THR A 73 12.82 -9.93 -4.37
C THR A 73 13.22 -9.99 -2.90
N GLU A 74 13.77 -11.13 -2.46
CA GLU A 74 14.32 -11.26 -1.11
C GLU A 74 15.64 -10.49 -0.97
N HIS A 75 15.73 -9.67 0.07
CA HIS A 75 16.94 -8.92 0.41
C HIS A 75 17.53 -9.47 1.70
N LEU A 76 18.74 -10.02 1.64
CA LEU A 76 19.44 -10.50 2.84
C LEU A 76 20.40 -9.43 3.35
N VAL A 77 20.37 -9.18 4.65
CA VAL A 77 21.26 -8.23 5.35
C VAL A 77 22.09 -9.00 6.37
N GLU A 78 23.40 -8.76 6.34
CA GLU A 78 24.35 -9.32 7.30
C GLU A 78 24.24 -8.60 8.64
N GLN A 79 24.09 -9.39 9.69
CA GLN A 79 23.97 -8.94 11.06
C GLN A 79 25.35 -8.87 11.73
N ALA A 80 25.43 -8.24 12.91
CA ALA A 80 26.69 -8.07 13.64
C ALA A 80 27.37 -9.40 14.03
N ASP A 81 26.61 -10.50 14.10
CA ASP A 81 27.10 -11.85 14.38
C ASP A 81 27.46 -12.66 13.11
N GLY A 82 27.42 -12.03 11.93
CA GLY A 82 27.69 -12.66 10.63
C GLY A 82 26.53 -13.49 10.09
N THR A 83 25.37 -13.51 10.76
CA THR A 83 24.17 -14.18 10.23
C THR A 83 23.48 -13.34 9.16
N LEU A 84 22.82 -13.99 8.20
CA LEU A 84 22.00 -13.32 7.19
C LEU A 84 20.53 -13.31 7.63
N SER A 85 19.90 -12.15 7.61
CA SER A 85 18.48 -11.98 7.94
C SER A 85 17.72 -11.31 6.79
N PRO A 86 16.47 -11.73 6.51
CA PRO A 86 15.68 -11.12 5.46
C PRO A 86 15.21 -9.73 5.88
N PHE A 87 15.55 -8.73 5.07
CA PHE A 87 14.98 -7.40 5.15
C PHE A 87 13.62 -7.37 4.47
N ARG A 88 12.64 -6.75 5.13
CA ARG A 88 11.27 -6.62 4.63
C ARG A 88 10.77 -5.21 4.90
N TYR A 89 10.15 -4.61 3.89
CA TYR A 89 9.41 -3.36 4.06
C TYR A 89 8.11 -3.62 4.82
N TYR A 90 7.74 -2.72 5.73
CA TYR A 90 6.36 -2.67 6.20
C TYR A 90 5.44 -2.33 5.04
N PHE A 91 4.22 -2.88 5.04
CA PHE A 91 3.30 -2.64 3.94
C PHE A 91 2.97 -1.15 3.77
N ALA A 92 2.88 -0.40 4.86
CA ALA A 92 2.68 1.05 4.82
C ALA A 92 3.82 1.78 4.07
N GLN A 93 5.06 1.28 4.14
CA GLN A 93 6.19 1.84 3.38
C GLN A 93 6.06 1.52 1.90
N ARG A 94 5.70 0.27 1.56
CA ARG A 94 5.43 -0.15 0.19
C ARG A 94 4.30 0.67 -0.45
N GLU A 95 3.16 0.77 0.22
CA GLU A 95 1.98 1.50 -0.27
C GLU A 95 2.29 2.99 -0.48
N ALA A 96 3.10 3.61 0.40
CA ALA A 96 3.53 4.99 0.23
C ALA A 96 4.41 5.20 -1.02
N VAL A 97 5.41 4.34 -1.23
CA VAL A 97 6.29 4.40 -2.41
C VAL A 97 5.50 4.18 -3.70
N GLU A 98 4.65 3.15 -3.72
CA GLU A 98 3.79 2.85 -4.86
C GLU A 98 2.83 3.99 -5.17
N THR A 99 2.24 4.63 -4.15
CA THR A 99 1.32 5.76 -4.35
C THR A 99 2.01 6.95 -5.02
N VAL A 100 3.22 7.31 -4.58
CA VAL A 100 3.97 8.42 -5.19
C VAL A 100 4.31 8.11 -6.65
N ILE A 101 4.80 6.89 -6.92
CA ILE A 101 5.13 6.45 -8.28
C ILE A 101 3.88 6.43 -9.15
N TRP A 102 2.76 5.90 -8.65
CA TRP A 102 1.52 5.82 -9.40
C TRP A 102 0.96 7.21 -9.75
N LEU A 103 0.96 8.15 -8.80
CA LEU A 103 0.51 9.52 -9.04
C LEU A 103 1.38 10.24 -10.10
N HIS A 104 2.70 10.04 -10.04
CA HIS A 104 3.64 10.73 -10.91
C HIS A 104 3.82 10.04 -12.27
N ASP A 105 4.21 8.77 -12.28
CA ASP A 105 4.59 8.03 -13.50
C ASP A 105 3.36 7.62 -14.32
N VAL A 106 2.34 7.08 -13.64
CA VAL A 106 1.14 6.51 -14.29
C VAL A 106 0.08 7.57 -14.53
N ARG A 107 -0.36 8.26 -13.47
CA ARG A 107 -1.42 9.27 -13.56
C ARG A 107 -0.93 10.61 -14.07
N LYS A 108 0.38 10.85 -14.06
CA LYS A 108 1.02 12.10 -14.53
C LYS A 108 0.36 13.33 -13.92
N VAL A 109 0.01 13.23 -12.63
CA VAL A 109 -0.54 14.36 -11.88
C VAL A 109 0.55 15.43 -11.82
N ARG A 110 0.18 16.64 -12.22
CA ARG A 110 1.03 17.83 -12.12
C ARG A 110 0.29 18.86 -11.30
N ASP A 111 1.06 19.68 -10.60
CA ASP A 111 0.50 20.90 -10.03
C ASP A 111 0.03 21.84 -11.16
N LYS A 112 -0.94 22.69 -10.86
CA LYS A 112 -1.52 23.64 -11.82
C LYS A 112 -0.64 24.86 -12.05
#